data_AF-A0A0G1ES70-F1
#
_entry.id   AF-A0A0G1ES70-F1
#
_cell.length_a   1.000
_cell.length_b   1.000
_cell.length_c   1.000
_cell.angle_alpha   90.00
_cell.angle_beta   90.00
_cell.angle_gamma   90.00
#
_symmetry.space_group_name_H-M   'P 1'
#
loop_
_entity.id
_entity.type
_entity.pdbx_description
1 polymer ?
#
loop_
_entity_poly.entity_id
_entity_poly.type
_entity_poly.pdbx_seq_one_letter_code
_entity_poly.pdbx_strand_id
1 'polypeptide(L)'
;MKKFLIGSAASVIMLGAMAIPAFAAGKVVHYGPIASTSPDSSTCGNDWATDTFDRFFQVTTVPNPDGTYDVTQEFKNGTFVTLEGNSPGGCDTNPGGTVGAGITGKMHGSFTMVVTGGTYDPEATCETGCDTTAGFVTTVFGAGATYDVPSFIFHYSAGSFGEWKNASADYGGNHGDITGTLDGVVI
;
A
#
# COMPACT_ATOMS: atom_id res chain seq x y z
N MET A 1 -79.67 -36.46 16.03
CA MET A 1 -79.60 -35.79 14.72
C MET A 1 -79.38 -34.29 14.90
N LYS A 2 -78.17 -33.78 14.69
CA LYS A 2 -77.84 -32.48 14.04
C LYS A 2 -76.35 -32.18 14.23
N LYS A 3 -75.77 -31.78 13.10
CA LYS A 3 -74.37 -31.51 12.79
C LYS A 3 -73.86 -30.28 13.55
N PHE A 4 -72.55 -30.17 13.81
CA PHE A 4 -71.81 -28.94 13.53
C PHE A 4 -70.32 -29.24 13.31
N LEU A 5 -69.88 -28.94 12.09
CA LEU A 5 -68.48 -28.79 11.69
C LEU A 5 -67.95 -27.46 12.24
N ILE A 6 -66.72 -27.44 12.75
CA ILE A 6 -65.82 -26.28 12.64
C ILE A 6 -64.42 -26.83 12.37
N GLY A 7 -63.99 -26.71 11.12
CA GLY A 7 -62.58 -26.79 10.73
C GLY A 7 -62.03 -25.37 10.62
N SER A 8 -60.82 -25.16 11.10
CA SER A 8 -60.00 -24.00 10.77
C SER A 8 -58.58 -24.50 10.45
N ALA A 9 -58.13 -24.14 9.25
CA ALA A 9 -56.92 -24.59 8.61
C ALA A 9 -55.66 -24.10 9.34
N ALA A 10 -54.72 -25.01 9.61
CA ALA A 10 -53.35 -24.67 9.96
C ALA A 10 -52.58 -24.37 8.66
N SER A 11 -52.18 -23.11 8.49
CA SER A 11 -51.34 -22.66 7.38
C SER A 11 -49.89 -23.12 7.64
N VAL A 12 -49.38 -24.04 6.83
CA VAL A 12 -47.98 -24.45 6.88
C VAL A 12 -47.15 -23.42 6.13
N ILE A 13 -46.53 -22.49 6.86
CA ILE A 13 -45.48 -21.62 6.32
C ILE A 13 -44.21 -22.48 6.22
N MET A 14 -43.92 -23.01 5.03
CA MET A 14 -42.59 -23.56 4.75
C MET A 14 -41.58 -22.42 4.69
N LEU A 15 -40.82 -22.21 5.78
CA LEU A 15 -39.54 -21.51 5.70
C LEU A 15 -38.58 -22.41 4.91
N GLY A 16 -38.47 -22.17 3.61
CA GLY A 16 -37.34 -22.67 2.83
C GLY A 16 -36.06 -22.01 3.34
N ALA A 17 -35.20 -22.78 4.01
CA ALA A 17 -33.86 -22.33 4.35
C ALA A 17 -33.08 -22.08 3.05
N MET A 18 -32.97 -20.82 2.64
CA MET A 18 -32.00 -20.43 1.62
C MET A 18 -30.61 -20.65 2.23
N ALA A 19 -29.89 -21.66 1.74
CA ALA A 19 -28.48 -21.80 2.03
C ALA A 19 -27.77 -20.56 1.46
N ILE A 20 -27.35 -19.64 2.34
CA ILE A 20 -26.44 -18.56 1.97
C ILE A 20 -25.10 -19.25 1.69
N PRO A 21 -24.57 -19.21 0.45
CA PRO A 21 -23.25 -19.75 0.21
C PRO A 21 -22.26 -18.99 1.09
N ALA A 22 -21.58 -19.70 1.98
CA ALA A 22 -20.45 -19.16 2.70
C ALA A 22 -19.35 -18.88 1.66
N PHE A 23 -19.09 -17.61 1.37
CA PHE A 23 -17.93 -17.23 0.57
C PHE A 23 -16.69 -17.67 1.34
N ALA A 24 -15.86 -18.52 0.70
CA ALA A 24 -14.59 -18.92 1.27
C ALA A 24 -13.73 -17.66 1.45
N ALA A 25 -13.37 -17.33 2.69
CA ALA A 25 -12.40 -16.27 2.94
C ALA A 25 -11.10 -16.63 2.20
N GLY A 26 -10.61 -15.71 1.37
CA GLY A 26 -9.37 -15.94 0.61
C GLY A 26 -8.19 -16.19 1.55
N LYS A 27 -7.32 -17.13 1.18
CA LYS A 27 -6.03 -17.32 1.86
C LYS A 27 -5.18 -16.06 1.64
N VAL A 28 -4.46 -15.63 2.66
CA VAL A 28 -3.43 -14.58 2.53
C VAL A 28 -2.07 -15.23 2.28
N VAL A 29 -1.34 -14.75 1.28
CA VAL A 29 0.02 -15.19 0.95
C VAL A 29 0.99 -14.03 1.13
N HIS A 30 2.17 -14.32 1.67
CA HIS A 30 3.20 -13.33 1.95
C HIS A 30 4.40 -13.50 1.03
N TYR A 31 4.88 -12.40 0.48
CA TYR A 31 6.12 -12.31 -0.28
C TYR A 31 7.08 -11.35 0.43
N GLY A 32 8.38 -11.63 0.36
CA GLY A 32 9.41 -10.81 0.97
C GLY A 32 10.23 -11.54 2.04
N PRO A 33 11.37 -10.96 2.48
CA PRO A 33 11.88 -9.65 2.06
C PRO A 33 12.35 -9.64 0.60
N ILE A 34 12.04 -8.57 -0.13
CA ILE A 34 12.59 -8.29 -1.46
C ILE A 34 13.35 -6.97 -1.38
N ALA A 35 14.69 -7.06 -1.45
CA ALA A 35 15.55 -5.87 -1.45
C ALA A 35 15.22 -4.98 -2.67
N SER A 36 15.11 -3.67 -2.45
CA SER A 36 14.65 -2.72 -3.44
C SER A 36 15.30 -1.35 -3.26
N THR A 37 15.33 -0.58 -4.34
CA THR A 37 15.73 0.83 -4.35
C THR A 37 14.77 1.63 -5.23
N SER A 38 14.56 2.91 -4.92
CA SER A 38 13.82 3.82 -5.79
C SER A 38 14.27 5.27 -5.60
N PRO A 39 14.24 6.11 -6.64
CA PRO A 39 14.18 7.55 -6.43
C PRO A 39 12.88 7.89 -5.68
N ASP A 40 12.94 8.92 -4.82
CA ASP A 40 11.75 9.48 -4.18
C ASP A 40 11.57 10.95 -4.57
N SER A 41 10.34 11.29 -4.97
CA SER A 41 9.97 12.56 -5.55
C SER A 41 9.46 13.53 -4.49
N SER A 42 9.88 14.78 -4.57
CA SER A 42 9.38 15.88 -3.76
C SER A 42 8.02 16.37 -4.26
N THR A 43 7.36 17.16 -3.43
CA THR A 43 6.17 17.96 -3.78
C THR A 43 6.44 18.97 -4.92
N CYS A 44 7.70 19.24 -5.24
CA CYS A 44 8.11 20.11 -6.34
C CYS A 44 8.38 19.37 -7.67
N GLY A 45 8.31 18.04 -7.68
CA GLY A 45 8.48 17.21 -8.88
C GLY A 45 9.92 16.83 -9.22
N ASN A 46 10.93 17.30 -8.48
CA ASN A 46 12.28 16.72 -8.53
C ASN A 46 12.39 15.53 -7.58
N ASP A 47 13.30 14.61 -7.87
CA ASP A 47 13.74 13.61 -6.89
C ASP A 47 14.55 14.31 -5.79
N TRP A 48 14.24 14.01 -4.52
CA TRP A 48 14.92 14.57 -3.35
C TRP A 48 15.76 13.53 -2.61
N ALA A 49 15.55 12.24 -2.87
CA ALA A 49 16.33 11.17 -2.27
C ALA A 49 16.41 9.92 -3.17
N THR A 50 17.38 9.05 -2.85
CA THR A 50 17.38 7.65 -3.26
C THR A 50 17.13 6.78 -2.04
N ASP A 51 16.05 6.00 -2.10
CA ASP A 51 15.63 5.10 -1.05
C ASP A 51 16.21 3.69 -1.25
N THR A 52 16.44 2.99 -0.15
CA THR A 52 16.80 1.56 -0.10
C THR A 52 16.02 0.90 1.01
N PHE A 53 15.27 -0.16 0.71
CA PHE A 53 14.36 -0.83 1.65
C PHE A 53 14.06 -2.27 1.24
N ASP A 54 13.44 -3.02 2.14
CA ASP A 54 12.85 -4.33 1.86
C ASP A 54 11.34 -4.19 1.65
N ARG A 55 10.85 -4.72 0.52
CA ARG A 55 9.40 -4.86 0.25
C ARG A 55 8.88 -6.15 0.85
N PHE A 56 7.69 -6.07 1.44
CA PHE A 56 6.89 -7.21 1.86
C PHE A 56 5.49 -7.05 1.27
N PHE A 57 4.96 -8.08 0.63
CA PHE A 57 3.60 -8.06 0.09
C PHE A 57 2.73 -9.06 0.83
N GLN A 58 1.48 -8.70 1.08
CA GLN A 58 0.43 -9.59 1.57
C GLN A 58 -0.70 -9.56 0.56
N VAL A 59 -1.01 -10.72 -0.03
CA VAL A 59 -1.97 -10.86 -1.13
C VAL A 59 -3.16 -11.67 -0.65
N THR A 60 -4.38 -11.15 -0.80
CA THR A 60 -5.58 -11.99 -0.78
C THR A 60 -5.63 -12.81 -2.07
N THR A 61 -5.68 -14.13 -1.98
CA THR A 61 -5.57 -15.02 -3.16
C THR A 61 -6.89 -15.27 -3.87
N VAL A 62 -8.01 -14.86 -3.27
CA VAL A 62 -9.35 -14.93 -3.86
C VAL A 62 -9.76 -13.51 -4.20
N PRO A 63 -10.23 -13.24 -5.43
CA PRO A 63 -10.65 -11.91 -5.81
C PRO A 63 -11.91 -11.48 -5.05
N ASN A 64 -12.03 -10.18 -4.86
CA ASN A 64 -13.23 -9.51 -4.40
C ASN A 64 -14.41 -9.76 -5.35
N PRO A 65 -15.66 -9.50 -4.93
CA PRO A 65 -16.84 -9.69 -5.78
C PRO A 65 -16.82 -8.91 -7.10
N ASP A 66 -16.04 -7.83 -7.18
CA ASP A 66 -15.82 -7.02 -8.38
C ASP A 66 -14.66 -7.53 -9.27
N GLY A 67 -14.00 -8.62 -8.87
CA GLY A 67 -12.88 -9.23 -9.58
C GLY A 67 -11.51 -8.64 -9.23
N THR A 68 -11.43 -7.68 -8.32
CA THR A 68 -10.16 -7.09 -7.88
C THR A 68 -9.46 -7.93 -6.81
N TYR A 69 -8.18 -7.67 -6.54
CA TYR A 69 -7.44 -8.26 -5.43
C TYR A 69 -6.92 -7.18 -4.50
N ASP A 70 -6.97 -7.45 -3.20
CA ASP A 70 -6.37 -6.57 -2.19
C ASP A 70 -4.93 -6.99 -1.92
N VAL A 71 -4.02 -6.03 -1.98
CA VAL A 71 -2.62 -6.24 -1.67
C VAL A 71 -2.12 -5.17 -0.72
N THR A 72 -1.57 -5.58 0.42
CA THR A 72 -0.81 -4.68 1.28
C THR A 72 0.67 -4.80 0.95
N GLN A 73 1.34 -3.68 0.72
CA GLN A 73 2.79 -3.62 0.56
C GLN A 73 3.38 -2.85 1.73
N GLU A 74 4.35 -3.44 2.43
CA GLU A 74 5.10 -2.77 3.48
C GLU A 74 6.55 -2.52 3.02
N PHE A 75 7.08 -1.38 3.42
CA PHE A 75 8.45 -0.93 3.16
C PHE A 75 9.17 -0.90 4.50
N LYS A 76 10.08 -1.84 4.72
CA LYS A 76 10.77 -2.04 6.01
C LYS A 76 12.27 -1.91 5.83
N ASN A 77 12.97 -1.77 6.96
CA ASN A 77 14.42 -1.62 7.02
C ASN A 77 14.94 -0.48 6.12
N GLY A 78 14.12 0.54 5.91
CA GLY A 78 14.37 1.58 4.93
C GLY A 78 15.43 2.57 5.37
N THR A 79 16.22 3.00 4.39
CA THR A 79 17.15 4.11 4.47
C THR A 79 17.02 4.98 3.24
N PHE A 80 17.45 6.23 3.33
CA PHE A 80 17.52 7.12 2.19
C PHE A 80 18.80 7.95 2.23
N VAL A 81 19.21 8.44 1.07
CA VAL A 81 20.26 9.45 0.91
C VAL A 81 19.70 10.59 0.08
N THR A 82 19.79 11.82 0.60
CA THR A 82 19.27 13.00 -0.09
C THR A 82 20.08 13.36 -1.33
N LEU A 83 19.38 13.92 -2.31
CA LEU A 83 19.90 14.58 -3.49
C LEU A 83 19.73 16.10 -3.29
N GLU A 84 20.70 16.88 -3.78
CA GLU A 84 20.62 18.34 -3.66
C GLU A 84 19.45 18.88 -4.50
N GLY A 85 18.60 19.72 -3.89
CA GLY A 85 17.46 20.32 -4.59
C GLY A 85 16.37 20.83 -3.65
N ASN A 86 15.13 20.91 -4.16
CA ASN A 86 13.98 21.17 -3.30
C ASN A 86 13.81 20.01 -2.32
N SER A 87 13.51 20.36 -1.08
CA SER A 87 13.21 19.41 -0.01
C SER A 87 11.92 18.64 -0.30
N PRO A 88 11.67 17.49 0.36
CA PRO A 88 10.46 16.71 0.12
C PRO A 88 9.16 17.52 0.24
N GLY A 89 9.04 18.36 1.27
CA GLY A 89 7.90 19.24 1.52
C GLY A 89 8.02 20.64 0.91
N GLY A 90 9.00 20.87 0.04
CA GLY A 90 9.38 22.22 -0.41
C GLY A 90 8.27 23.02 -1.09
N CYS A 91 7.33 22.38 -1.79
CA CYS A 91 6.22 23.05 -2.48
C CYS A 91 4.89 22.99 -1.70
N ASP A 92 4.84 22.23 -0.60
CA ASP A 92 3.71 22.19 0.33
C ASP A 92 3.87 23.24 1.46
N THR A 93 5.04 23.88 1.58
CA THR A 93 5.38 24.86 2.63
C THR A 93 5.72 26.24 2.07
N ASN A 94 5.50 27.31 2.85
CA ASN A 94 5.85 28.69 2.47
C ASN A 94 6.48 29.47 3.66
N PRO A 95 7.74 29.95 3.56
CA PRO A 95 8.65 29.71 2.44
C PRO A 95 8.99 28.21 2.31
N GLY A 96 9.17 27.74 1.08
CA GLY A 96 9.60 26.36 0.80
C GLY A 96 11.01 26.05 1.29
N GLY A 97 11.37 24.76 1.30
CA GLY A 97 12.67 24.27 1.76
C GLY A 97 13.60 23.77 0.64
N THR A 98 14.89 23.68 0.97
CA THR A 98 15.90 22.98 0.17
C THR A 98 16.66 22.00 1.04
N VAL A 99 17.22 20.98 0.42
CA VAL A 99 18.03 19.95 1.08
C VAL A 99 19.32 19.76 0.29
N GLY A 100 20.44 19.62 1.00
CA GLY A 100 21.73 19.29 0.43
C GLY A 100 21.87 17.79 0.19
N ALA A 101 22.79 17.39 -0.69
CA ALA A 101 23.07 15.99 -0.95
C ALA A 101 23.75 15.29 0.24
N GLY A 102 23.53 13.98 0.36
CA GLY A 102 24.28 13.10 1.27
C GLY A 102 23.76 13.01 2.70
N ILE A 103 22.68 13.72 3.05
CA ILE A 103 21.99 13.51 4.33
C ILE A 103 21.38 12.11 4.29
N THR A 104 21.68 11.32 5.31
CA THR A 104 21.14 9.96 5.44
C THR A 104 20.07 9.89 6.51
N GLY A 105 19.06 9.06 6.29
CA GLY A 105 18.04 8.83 7.30
C GLY A 105 17.42 7.45 7.24
N LYS A 106 16.37 7.27 8.03
CA LYS A 106 15.57 6.05 8.07
C LYS A 106 14.20 6.30 7.47
N MET A 107 13.66 5.29 6.80
CA MET A 107 12.30 5.34 6.27
C MET A 107 11.55 4.05 6.51
N HIS A 108 10.23 4.15 6.58
CA HIS A 108 9.30 3.02 6.51
C HIS A 108 7.98 3.51 5.96
N GLY A 109 7.17 2.58 5.46
CA GLY A 109 5.84 2.93 5.00
C GLY A 109 5.03 1.74 4.53
N SER A 110 3.87 2.04 3.97
CA SER A 110 2.98 1.02 3.44
C SER A 110 2.07 1.57 2.34
N PHE A 111 1.70 0.68 1.43
CA PHE A 111 0.58 0.82 0.51
C PHE A 111 -0.54 -0.15 0.88
N THR A 112 -1.76 0.32 0.74
CA THR A 112 -2.92 -0.54 0.46
C THR A 112 -3.22 -0.39 -1.01
N MET A 113 -3.21 -1.50 -1.74
CA MET A 113 -3.33 -1.54 -3.19
C MET A 113 -4.54 -2.37 -3.61
N VAL A 114 -5.13 -1.96 -4.73
CA VAL A 114 -6.18 -2.71 -5.42
C VAL A 114 -5.64 -3.12 -6.79
N VAL A 115 -5.54 -4.43 -7.05
CA VAL A 115 -5.08 -4.98 -8.32
C VAL A 115 -6.28 -5.37 -9.18
N THR A 116 -6.27 -4.97 -10.45
CA THR A 116 -7.36 -5.19 -11.41
C THR A 116 -6.82 -5.81 -12.69
N GLY A 117 -7.64 -6.59 -13.40
CA GLY A 117 -7.31 -7.09 -14.75
C GLY A 117 -6.32 -8.27 -14.81
N GLY A 118 -6.02 -8.88 -13.65
CA GLY A 118 -5.14 -10.04 -13.53
C GLY A 118 -5.80 -11.23 -12.85
N THR A 119 -5.04 -12.30 -12.64
CA THR A 119 -5.44 -13.47 -11.84
C THR A 119 -4.26 -13.90 -11.01
N TYR A 120 -4.48 -14.09 -9.71
CA TYR A 120 -3.43 -14.58 -8.81
C TYR A 120 -2.88 -15.93 -9.29
N ASP A 121 -1.56 -15.98 -9.49
CA ASP A 121 -0.83 -17.20 -9.81
C ASP A 121 -0.27 -17.83 -8.52
N PRO A 122 -0.77 -19.02 -8.10
CA PRO A 122 -0.27 -19.69 -6.89
C PRO A 122 1.16 -20.19 -7.01
N GLU A 123 1.71 -20.31 -8.22
CA GLU A 123 3.07 -20.77 -8.49
C GLU A 123 4.05 -19.61 -8.69
N ALA A 124 3.57 -18.35 -8.70
CA ALA A 124 4.43 -17.19 -8.87
C ALA A 124 5.45 -17.07 -7.73
N THR A 125 6.72 -16.95 -8.10
CA THR A 125 7.83 -16.70 -7.19
C THR A 125 8.47 -15.35 -7.48
N CYS A 126 8.96 -14.69 -6.43
CA CYS A 126 9.64 -13.40 -6.52
C CYS A 126 11.17 -13.56 -6.47
N GLU A 127 11.72 -14.49 -7.25
CA GLU A 127 13.16 -14.66 -7.38
C GLU A 127 13.80 -13.50 -8.15
N THR A 128 13.09 -12.95 -9.14
CA THR A 128 13.50 -11.78 -9.92
C THR A 128 12.27 -10.92 -10.28
N GLY A 129 12.47 -9.62 -10.50
CA GLY A 129 11.46 -8.72 -11.05
C GLY A 129 10.41 -8.20 -10.07
N CYS A 130 10.36 -8.67 -8.82
CA CYS A 130 9.44 -8.13 -7.79
C CYS A 130 10.02 -6.96 -6.97
N ASP A 131 11.19 -6.44 -7.34
CA ASP A 131 11.87 -5.30 -6.68
C ASP A 131 11.20 -3.94 -6.96
N THR A 132 10.18 -3.93 -7.80
CA THR A 132 9.24 -2.82 -8.00
C THR A 132 7.81 -3.27 -7.75
N THR A 133 6.92 -2.34 -7.39
CA THR A 133 5.48 -2.65 -7.22
C THR A 133 4.85 -3.14 -8.53
N ALA A 134 5.14 -2.48 -9.65
CA ALA A 134 4.66 -2.89 -10.97
C ALA A 134 5.19 -4.26 -11.39
N GLY A 135 6.46 -4.55 -11.09
CA GLY A 135 7.07 -5.83 -11.36
C GLY A 135 6.45 -6.95 -10.51
N PHE A 136 6.20 -6.71 -9.23
CA PHE A 136 5.44 -7.63 -8.37
C PHE A 136 4.05 -7.92 -8.93
N VAL A 137 3.29 -6.88 -9.29
CA VAL A 137 1.93 -7.04 -9.85
C VAL A 137 1.95 -7.84 -11.15
N THR A 138 2.91 -7.55 -12.04
CA THR A 138 3.10 -8.29 -13.29
C THR A 138 3.43 -9.77 -13.05
N THR A 139 4.32 -10.06 -12.09
CA THR A 139 4.74 -11.42 -11.78
C THR A 139 3.64 -12.25 -11.12
N VAL A 140 2.90 -11.67 -10.17
CA VAL A 140 1.93 -12.43 -9.35
C VAL A 140 0.53 -12.48 -9.97
N PHE A 141 0.15 -11.48 -10.77
CA PHE A 141 -1.20 -11.38 -11.35
C PHE A 141 -1.23 -11.42 -12.89
N GLY A 142 -0.06 -11.40 -13.53
CA GLY A 142 0.11 -11.42 -14.97
C GLY A 142 0.26 -10.03 -15.60
N ALA A 143 0.80 -9.99 -16.83
CA ALA A 143 1.15 -8.74 -17.53
C ALA A 143 -0.03 -7.83 -17.91
N GLY A 144 -1.28 -8.32 -17.83
CA GLY A 144 -2.48 -7.50 -18.02
C GLY A 144 -2.95 -6.79 -16.75
N ALA A 145 -2.36 -7.11 -15.60
CA ALA A 145 -2.77 -6.55 -14.33
C ALA A 145 -2.29 -5.10 -14.15
N THR A 146 -3.16 -4.26 -13.59
CA THR A 146 -2.85 -2.90 -13.14
C THR A 146 -3.12 -2.77 -11.66
N TYR A 147 -2.63 -1.70 -11.03
CA TYR A 147 -2.87 -1.44 -9.62
C TYR A 147 -3.12 0.05 -9.35
N ASP A 148 -3.97 0.30 -8.36
CA ASP A 148 -4.16 1.61 -7.74
C ASP A 148 -3.71 1.55 -6.28
N VAL A 149 -3.28 2.71 -5.75
CA VAL A 149 -2.86 2.87 -4.35
C VAL A 149 -3.78 3.88 -3.67
N PRO A 150 -4.99 3.49 -3.25
CA PRO A 150 -5.94 4.40 -2.61
C PRO A 150 -5.43 5.00 -1.30
N SER A 151 -4.62 4.24 -0.55
CA SER A 151 -4.12 4.64 0.76
C SER A 151 -2.64 4.33 0.89
N PHE A 152 -1.87 5.31 1.37
CA PHE A 152 -0.45 5.15 1.63
C PHE A 152 0.04 6.04 2.76
N ILE A 153 1.11 5.59 3.41
CA ILE A 153 1.81 6.38 4.42
C ILE A 153 3.29 6.01 4.41
N PHE A 154 4.14 7.02 4.33
CA PHE A 154 5.57 6.90 4.53
C PHE A 154 6.03 7.90 5.57
N HIS A 155 7.04 7.50 6.33
CA HIS A 155 7.70 8.34 7.30
C HIS A 155 9.20 8.29 7.11
N TYR A 156 9.82 9.45 7.02
CA TYR A 156 11.24 9.68 6.81
C TYR A 156 11.81 10.50 7.96
N SER A 157 12.90 10.00 8.55
CA SER A 157 13.59 10.62 9.67
C SER A 157 15.04 10.90 9.33
N ALA A 158 15.45 12.17 9.41
CA ALA A 158 16.80 12.65 9.14
C ALA A 158 17.50 13.22 10.39
N GLY A 159 17.02 12.88 11.59
CA GLY A 159 17.57 13.42 12.84
C GLY A 159 17.42 14.94 12.91
N SER A 160 18.54 15.67 13.05
CA SER A 160 18.53 17.14 13.16
C SER A 160 18.09 17.86 11.88
N PHE A 161 18.04 17.16 10.73
CA PHE A 161 17.61 17.74 9.45
C PHE A 161 16.09 17.71 9.25
N GLY A 162 15.35 17.07 10.16
CA GLY A 162 13.89 17.07 10.17
C GLY A 162 13.26 15.70 9.89
N GLU A 163 11.94 15.72 9.73
CA GLU A 163 11.08 14.57 9.51
C GLU A 163 10.11 14.91 8.37
N TRP A 164 9.85 13.95 7.50
CA TRP A 164 8.89 14.08 6.41
C TRP A 164 7.89 12.94 6.44
N LYS A 165 6.60 13.26 6.32
CA LYS A 165 5.55 12.29 6.09
C LYS A 165 4.91 12.55 4.74
N ASN A 166 4.99 11.54 3.88
CA ASN A 166 4.30 11.48 2.58
C ASN A 166 3.10 10.54 2.75
N ALA A 167 1.88 11.06 2.66
CA ALA A 167 0.71 10.25 2.98
C ALA A 167 -0.53 10.67 2.19
N SER A 168 -1.41 9.70 1.93
CA SER A 168 -2.73 9.96 1.39
C SER A 168 -3.59 10.75 2.39
N ALA A 169 -4.66 11.36 1.88
CA ALA A 169 -5.52 12.24 2.67
C ALA A 169 -6.18 11.55 3.88
N ASP A 170 -6.55 10.27 3.74
CA ASP A 170 -7.09 9.43 4.82
C ASP A 170 -6.07 9.13 5.93
N TYR A 171 -4.77 9.24 5.64
CA TYR A 171 -3.69 9.21 6.62
C TYR A 171 -3.22 10.60 7.08
N GLY A 172 -3.98 11.65 6.75
CA GLY A 172 -3.72 13.02 7.19
C GLY A 172 -2.86 13.85 6.24
N GLY A 173 -2.53 13.34 5.06
CA GLY A 173 -1.79 14.07 4.04
C GLY A 173 -0.32 14.31 4.37
N ASN A 174 0.35 14.96 3.43
CA ASN A 174 1.74 15.37 3.53
C ASN A 174 1.98 16.36 4.67
N HIS A 175 3.08 16.21 5.41
CA HIS A 175 3.52 17.18 6.41
C HIS A 175 4.97 16.98 6.84
N GLY A 176 5.52 18.03 7.45
CA GLY A 176 6.92 18.09 7.83
C GLY A 176 7.81 18.54 6.68
N ASP A 177 9.12 18.46 6.88
CA ASP A 177 10.11 18.62 5.82
C ASP A 177 11.48 18.13 6.29
N ILE A 178 12.37 17.82 5.34
CA ILE A 178 13.79 17.53 5.59
C ILE A 178 14.63 18.57 4.86
N THR A 179 15.36 19.41 5.59
CA THR A 179 16.08 20.57 5.04
C THR A 179 17.49 20.71 5.59
N GLY A 180 18.32 21.52 4.93
CA GLY A 180 19.67 21.86 5.38
C GLY A 180 20.78 21.14 4.60
N THR A 181 22.04 21.38 5.00
CA THR A 181 23.24 20.86 4.33
C THR A 181 24.23 20.29 5.36
N LEU A 182 25.08 19.34 4.95
CA LEU A 182 26.10 18.74 5.83
C LEU A 182 27.22 19.72 6.23
N ASP A 183 27.39 20.82 5.50
CA ASP A 183 28.42 21.84 5.74
C ASP A 183 28.26 22.61 7.08
N GLY A 184 27.19 22.34 7.84
CA GLY A 184 26.96 22.86 9.18
C GLY A 184 27.31 21.91 10.34
N VAL A 185 27.69 20.66 10.08
CA VAL A 185 28.05 19.67 11.11
C VAL A 185 29.57 19.56 11.21
N VAL A 186 30.16 20.41 12.06
CA VAL A 186 31.53 20.20 12.53
C VAL A 186 31.51 18.97 13.43
N ILE A 187 32.15 17.89 12.98
CA ILE A 187 32.40 16.67 13.77
C ILE A 187 33.39 16.97 14.89
#